data_AF-A0A1V0AM26-F1
#
_entry.id   AF-A0A1V0AM26-F1
#
_cell.length_a   1.000
_cell.length_b   1.000
_cell.length_c   1.000
_cell.angle_alpha   90.00
_cell.angle_beta   90.00
_cell.angle_gamma   90.00
#
_symmetry.space_group_name_H-M   'P 1'
#
loop_
_entity.id
_entity.type
_entity.pdbx_description
1 polymer ?
#
loop_
_entity_poly.entity_id
_entity_poly.type
_entity_poly.pdbx_seq_one_letter_code
_entity_poly.pdbx_strand_id
1 'polypeptide(L)'
;MRAELLDRLKQDQEIRTLEASQEDWDRVEKANTERMRQILDRYGWPGFALVGEDGARAAWALVQHADRDLELQKRGLELMRAAVEKGDADPSDLAFLVDRVRVAEKRPQVYGTQWETDPQGRWRPRTPIEDEARVDERRAGAGLKPLREYLEELKSAG
;
A
#
# COMPACT_ATOMS: atom_id res chain seq x y z
N MET A 1 7.69 -7.38 17.73
CA MET A 1 7.55 -7.02 16.30
C MET A 1 6.62 -5.83 16.08
N ARG A 2 5.41 -5.78 16.67
CA ARG A 2 4.51 -4.60 16.56
C ARG A 2 5.20 -3.25 16.76
N ALA A 3 5.85 -3.04 17.92
CA ALA A 3 6.55 -1.79 18.21
C ALA A 3 7.66 -1.44 17.18
N GLU A 4 8.34 -2.46 16.65
CA GLU A 4 9.35 -2.27 15.61
C GLU A 4 8.72 -1.77 14.29
N LEU A 5 7.60 -2.36 13.86
CA LEU A 5 6.90 -1.96 12.64
C LEU A 5 6.38 -0.52 12.75
N LEU A 6 5.86 -0.14 13.92
CA LEU A 6 5.39 1.22 14.17
C LEU A 6 6.53 2.24 14.14
N ASP A 7 7.67 1.92 14.75
CA ASP A 7 8.85 2.79 14.73
C ASP A 7 9.40 2.96 13.30
N ARG A 8 9.43 1.88 12.52
CA ARG A 8 9.84 1.93 11.11
C ARG A 8 8.89 2.72 10.23
N LEU A 9 7.59 2.57 10.45
CA LEU A 9 6.59 3.37 9.76
C LEU A 9 6.79 4.85 10.10
N LYS A 10 7.02 5.19 11.37
CA LYS A 10 7.30 6.57 11.79
C LYS A 10 8.50 7.15 11.02
N GLN A 11 9.62 6.43 10.97
CA GLN A 11 10.81 6.86 10.22
C GLN A 11 10.52 7.00 8.72
N ASP A 12 9.75 6.08 8.14
CA ASP A 12 9.31 6.16 6.73
C ASP A 12 8.42 7.40 6.47
N GLN A 13 7.53 7.76 7.40
CA GLN A 13 6.71 8.96 7.26
C GLN A 13 7.53 10.26 7.42
N GLU A 14 8.53 10.27 8.31
CA GLU A 14 9.42 11.42 8.51
C GLU A 14 10.21 11.75 7.24
N ILE A 15 10.75 10.74 6.55
CA ILE A 15 11.47 10.98 5.29
C ILE A 15 10.55 11.46 4.17
N ARG A 16 9.24 11.16 4.22
CA ARG A 16 8.27 11.56 3.19
C ARG A 16 7.92 13.05 3.17
N THR A 17 8.56 13.84 4.03
CA THR A 17 8.44 15.30 4.06
C THR A 17 9.36 15.97 3.05
N LEU A 18 9.09 17.23 2.71
CA LEU A 18 9.94 18.03 1.81
C LEU A 18 11.33 18.36 2.39
N GLU A 19 11.56 18.06 3.67
CA GLU A 19 12.78 18.43 4.40
C GLU A 19 13.86 17.32 4.39
N ALA A 20 13.50 16.10 3.99
CA ALA A 20 14.42 14.97 4.03
C ALA A 20 15.41 14.97 2.87
N SER A 21 16.68 14.64 3.16
CA SER A 21 17.72 14.51 2.15
C SER A 21 17.55 13.22 1.33
N GLN A 22 18.03 13.20 0.07
CA GLN A 22 18.04 11.99 -0.75
C GLN A 22 18.79 10.83 -0.07
N GLU A 23 19.84 11.12 0.69
CA GLU A 23 20.61 10.13 1.43
C GLU A 23 19.79 9.49 2.57
N ASP A 24 19.01 10.30 3.30
CA ASP A 24 18.11 9.79 4.34
C ASP A 24 17.00 8.93 3.76
N TRP A 25 16.42 9.36 2.64
CA TRP A 25 15.45 8.58 1.86
C TRP A 25 16.00 7.21 1.47
N ASP A 26 17.15 7.18 0.80
CA ASP A 26 17.76 5.93 0.34
C ASP A 26 18.11 5.00 1.50
N ARG A 27 18.61 5.57 2.61
CA ARG A 27 18.96 4.80 3.81
C ARG A 27 17.73 4.14 4.43
N VAL A 28 16.66 4.90 4.67
CA VAL A 28 15.46 4.40 5.36
C VAL A 28 14.67 3.45 4.45
N GLU A 29 14.49 3.78 3.17
CA GLU A 29 13.80 2.90 2.21
C GLU A 29 14.52 1.55 2.10
N LYS A 30 15.85 1.55 1.96
CA LYS A 30 16.65 0.31 1.89
C LYS A 30 16.56 -0.49 3.19
N ALA A 31 16.69 0.17 4.35
CA ALA A 31 16.63 -0.50 5.64
C ALA A 31 15.25 -1.13 5.91
N ASN A 32 14.17 -0.44 5.52
CA ASN A 32 12.81 -0.94 5.68
C ASN A 32 12.50 -2.07 4.70
N THR A 33 12.88 -1.93 3.43
CA THR A 33 12.71 -2.97 2.40
C THR A 33 13.41 -4.26 2.83
N GLU A 34 14.67 -4.17 3.25
CA GLU A 34 15.42 -5.35 3.69
C GLU A 34 14.85 -5.97 4.96
N ARG A 35 14.39 -5.15 5.91
CA ARG A 35 13.75 -5.69 7.11
C ARG A 35 12.45 -6.41 6.78
N MET A 36 11.62 -5.84 5.90
CA MET A 36 10.37 -6.47 5.49
C MET A 36 10.62 -7.79 4.79
N ARG A 37 11.66 -7.92 3.95
CA ARG A 37 12.07 -9.21 3.37
C ARG A 37 12.28 -10.27 4.45
N GLN A 38 13.07 -9.96 5.48
CA GLN A 38 13.35 -10.87 6.60
C GLN A 38 12.11 -11.24 7.41
N ILE A 39 11.18 -10.29 7.61
CA ILE A 39 9.91 -10.55 8.29
C ILE A 39 9.06 -11.53 7.46
N LEU A 40 8.91 -11.27 6.16
CA LEU A 40 8.15 -12.12 5.26
C LEU A 40 8.77 -13.52 5.10
N ASP A 41 10.10 -13.64 5.14
CA ASP A 41 10.83 -14.91 5.15
C ASP A 41 10.53 -15.76 6.39
N ARG A 42 10.51 -15.13 7.56
CA ARG A 42 10.43 -15.86 8.81
C ARG A 42 9.00 -16.12 9.28
N TYR A 43 8.08 -15.18 9.02
CA TYR A 43 6.76 -15.19 9.61
C TYR A 43 5.63 -15.23 8.58
N GLY A 44 5.92 -15.13 7.28
CA GLY A 44 4.91 -14.84 6.28
C GLY A 44 4.36 -13.43 6.47
N TRP A 45 3.07 -13.21 6.20
CA TRP A 45 2.45 -11.91 6.47
C TRP A 45 2.36 -11.65 7.99
N PRO A 46 2.88 -10.53 8.51
CA PRO A 46 2.71 -10.16 9.91
C PRO A 46 1.29 -9.62 10.14
N GLY A 47 0.31 -10.53 10.22
CA GLY A 47 -1.11 -10.23 10.40
C GLY A 47 -1.50 -9.80 11.81
N PHE A 48 -2.80 -9.54 11.99
CA PHE A 48 -3.40 -9.04 13.23
C PHE A 48 -3.05 -9.89 14.46
N ALA A 49 -3.07 -11.21 14.34
CA ALA A 49 -2.76 -12.13 15.43
C ALA A 49 -1.32 -11.97 15.94
N LEU A 50 -0.38 -11.57 15.08
CA LEU A 50 1.04 -11.48 15.43
C LEU A 50 1.44 -10.06 15.87
N VAL A 51 0.84 -9.03 15.29
CA VAL A 51 1.28 -7.64 15.51
C VAL A 51 0.15 -6.64 15.79
N GLY A 52 -1.10 -7.08 15.88
CA GLY A 52 -2.26 -6.21 16.00
C GLY A 52 -2.56 -5.45 14.70
N GLU A 53 -3.70 -4.75 14.67
CA GLU A 53 -4.19 -4.04 13.48
C GLU A 53 -3.24 -2.93 13.02
N ASP A 54 -2.75 -2.09 13.94
CA ASP A 54 -1.81 -1.02 13.65
C ASP A 54 -0.43 -1.53 13.21
N GLY A 55 0.03 -2.65 13.78
CA GLY A 55 1.25 -3.32 13.34
C GLY A 55 1.10 -3.89 11.92
N ALA A 56 -0.04 -4.52 11.61
CA ALA A 56 -0.32 -5.07 10.29
C ALA A 56 -0.45 -3.96 9.24
N ARG A 57 -1.13 -2.86 9.58
CA ARG A 57 -1.20 -1.65 8.75
C ARG A 57 0.18 -1.02 8.54
N ALA A 58 1.05 -1.01 9.55
CA ALA A 58 2.42 -0.56 9.40
C ALA A 58 3.24 -1.45 8.47
N ALA A 59 3.13 -2.78 8.60
CA ALA A 59 3.78 -3.71 7.67
C ALA A 59 3.29 -3.51 6.22
N TRP A 60 1.99 -3.31 6.02
CA TRP A 60 1.41 -3.00 4.72
C TRP A 60 1.98 -1.72 4.13
N ALA A 61 2.02 -0.62 4.89
CA ALA A 61 2.57 0.64 4.42
C ALA A 61 4.04 0.50 4.01
N LEU A 62 4.86 -0.18 4.83
CA LEU A 62 6.27 -0.43 4.52
C LEU A 62 6.46 -1.28 3.25
N VAL A 63 5.60 -2.26 3.00
CA VAL A 63 5.62 -3.04 1.74
C VAL A 63 5.17 -2.19 0.56
N GLN A 64 4.09 -1.40 0.71
CA GLN A 64 3.60 -0.51 -0.34
C GLN A 64 4.68 0.50 -0.77
N HIS A 65 5.49 0.94 0.17
CA HIS A 65 6.53 1.95 -0.02
C HIS A 65 7.86 1.42 -0.59
N ALA A 66 7.99 0.10 -0.75
CA ALA A 66 9.15 -0.53 -1.38
C ALA A 66 9.13 -0.40 -2.92
N ASP A 67 8.99 0.82 -3.44
CA ASP A 67 8.77 1.09 -4.87
C ASP A 67 9.93 0.67 -5.76
N ARG A 68 11.15 0.62 -5.22
CA ARG A 68 12.34 0.10 -5.91
C ARG A 68 12.42 -1.42 -5.93
N ASP A 69 11.51 -2.12 -5.25
CA ASP A 69 11.52 -3.58 -5.08
C ASP A 69 10.14 -4.19 -5.35
N LEU A 70 9.78 -4.22 -6.63
CA LEU A 70 8.51 -4.79 -7.09
C LEU A 70 8.33 -6.26 -6.68
N GLU A 71 9.42 -7.03 -6.61
CA GLU A 71 9.34 -8.43 -6.20
C GLU A 71 8.97 -8.58 -4.72
N LEU A 72 9.46 -7.69 -3.84
CA LEU A 72 8.98 -7.62 -2.47
C LEU A 72 7.49 -7.25 -2.38
N GLN A 73 7.04 -6.27 -3.17
CA GLN A 73 5.62 -5.90 -3.22
C GLN A 73 4.73 -7.07 -3.66
N LYS A 74 5.12 -7.79 -4.72
CA LYS A 74 4.41 -8.97 -5.24
C LYS A 74 4.37 -10.10 -4.22
N ARG A 75 5.49 -10.36 -3.55
CA ARG A 75 5.55 -11.34 -2.48
C ARG A 75 4.65 -10.97 -1.30
N GLY A 76 4.70 -9.72 -0.86
CA GLY A 76 3.84 -9.19 0.19
C GLY A 76 2.36 -9.31 -0.18
N LEU A 77 2.02 -9.01 -1.44
CA LEU A 77 0.66 -9.15 -1.98
C LEU A 77 0.14 -10.59 -1.87
N GLU A 78 0.92 -11.59 -2.29
CA GLU A 78 0.50 -13.00 -2.21
C GLU A 78 0.32 -13.47 -0.76
N LEU A 79 1.25 -13.10 0.13
CA LEU A 79 1.16 -13.44 1.56
C LEU A 79 -0.03 -12.75 2.23
N MET A 80 -0.28 -11.48 1.91
CA MET A 80 -1.39 -10.71 2.45
C MET A 80 -2.73 -11.23 1.97
N ARG A 81 -2.83 -11.70 0.71
CA ARG A 81 -4.04 -12.35 0.18
C ARG A 81 -4.43 -13.56 1.03
N ALA A 82 -3.47 -14.44 1.32
CA ALA A 82 -3.70 -15.60 2.18
C ALA A 82 -4.03 -15.21 3.64
N ALA A 83 -3.54 -14.06 4.13
CA ALA A 83 -3.88 -13.55 5.46
C ALA A 83 -5.32 -12.98 5.50
N VAL A 84 -5.74 -12.24 4.48
CA VAL A 84 -7.12 -11.73 4.36
C VAL A 84 -8.13 -12.87 4.30
N GLU A 85 -7.85 -13.94 3.54
CA GLU A 85 -8.70 -15.14 3.49
C GLU A 85 -8.90 -15.80 4.86
N LYS A 86 -7.95 -15.61 5.78
CA LYS A 86 -8.01 -16.11 7.17
C LYS A 86 -8.57 -15.07 8.16
N GLY A 87 -8.93 -13.87 7.70
CA GLY A 87 -9.36 -12.77 8.55
C GLY A 87 -8.23 -12.13 9.37
N ASP A 88 -6.97 -12.30 8.96
CA ASP A 88 -5.78 -11.85 9.69
C ASP A 88 -5.09 -10.62 9.05
N ALA A 89 -5.74 -10.00 8.07
CA ALA A 89 -5.30 -8.75 7.44
C ALA A 89 -6.51 -7.96 6.89
N ASP A 90 -6.33 -6.67 6.68
CA ASP A 90 -7.38 -5.75 6.22
C ASP A 90 -7.61 -5.91 4.69
N PRO A 91 -8.84 -6.25 4.24
CA PRO A 91 -9.15 -6.36 2.82
C PRO A 91 -8.99 -5.04 2.03
N SER A 92 -9.21 -3.89 2.68
CA SER A 92 -9.02 -2.58 2.05
C SER A 92 -7.54 -2.31 1.81
N ASP A 93 -6.68 -2.60 2.79
CA ASP A 93 -5.22 -2.47 2.62
C ASP A 93 -4.74 -3.41 1.48
N LEU A 94 -5.27 -4.65 1.40
CA LEU A 94 -4.98 -5.57 0.29
C LEU A 94 -5.36 -4.96 -1.08
N ALA A 95 -6.53 -4.34 -1.19
CA ALA A 95 -7.00 -3.72 -2.44
C ALA A 95 -6.05 -2.61 -2.92
N PHE A 96 -5.52 -1.79 -2.01
CA PHE A 96 -4.52 -0.78 -2.35
C PHE A 96 -3.20 -1.39 -2.82
N LEU A 97 -2.74 -2.48 -2.19
CA LEU A 97 -1.49 -3.16 -2.60
C LEU A 97 -1.65 -3.86 -3.96
N VAL A 98 -2.83 -4.42 -4.26
CA VAL A 98 -3.16 -4.93 -5.60
C VAL A 98 -2.95 -3.85 -6.65
N ASP A 99 -3.56 -2.67 -6.45
CA ASP A 99 -3.45 -1.59 -7.42
C ASP A 99 -2.04 -1.00 -7.50
N ARG A 100 -1.30 -0.94 -6.38
CA ARG A 100 0.12 -0.51 -6.36
C ARG A 100 0.98 -1.40 -7.27
N VAL A 101 0.90 -2.72 -7.09
CA VAL A 101 1.61 -3.70 -7.90
C VAL A 101 1.19 -3.60 -9.37
N ARG A 102 -0.11 -3.50 -9.64
CA ARG A 102 -0.61 -3.41 -11.02
C ARG A 102 -0.12 -2.14 -11.73
N VAL A 103 -0.12 -1.00 -11.06
CA VAL A 103 0.43 0.26 -11.62
C VAL A 103 1.92 0.12 -11.93
N ALA A 104 2.71 -0.49 -11.03
CA ALA A 104 4.13 -0.75 -11.28
C ALA A 104 4.34 -1.68 -12.49
N GLU A 105 3.45 -2.66 -12.69
CA GLU A 105 3.40 -3.54 -13.86
C GLU A 105 2.76 -2.89 -15.11
N LYS A 106 2.36 -1.61 -15.07
CA LYS A 106 1.66 -0.88 -16.14
C LYS A 106 0.34 -1.53 -16.56
N ARG A 107 -0.34 -2.18 -15.62
CA ARG A 107 -1.63 -2.86 -15.82
C ARG A 107 -2.79 -2.02 -15.30
N PRO A 108 -4.02 -2.25 -15.81
CA PRO A 108 -5.21 -1.59 -15.29
C PRO A 108 -5.44 -1.90 -13.81
N GLN A 109 -5.81 -0.89 -13.04
CA GLN A 109 -6.19 -1.00 -11.63
C GLN A 109 -7.51 -1.79 -11.48
N VAL A 110 -7.68 -2.49 -10.37
CA VAL A 110 -8.90 -3.23 -10.04
C VAL A 110 -9.88 -2.34 -9.27
N TYR A 111 -9.36 -1.57 -8.31
CA TYR A 111 -10.16 -0.81 -7.34
C TYR A 111 -10.06 0.70 -7.55
N GLY A 112 -9.11 1.17 -8.35
CA GLY A 112 -8.87 2.57 -8.64
C GLY A 112 -8.33 3.32 -7.43
N THR A 113 -7.30 2.79 -6.75
CA THR A 113 -6.74 3.44 -5.55
C THR A 113 -5.53 4.33 -5.83
N GLN A 114 -4.84 4.16 -6.97
CA GLN A 114 -3.61 4.86 -7.32
C GLN A 114 -3.88 6.01 -8.28
N TRP A 115 -3.68 7.23 -7.79
CA TRP A 115 -3.95 8.48 -8.50
C TRP A 115 -2.71 9.36 -8.55
N GLU A 116 -2.71 10.30 -9.50
CA GLU A 116 -1.71 11.35 -9.64
C GLU A 116 -2.39 12.61 -10.17
N THR A 117 -1.71 13.75 -10.05
CA THR A 117 -2.12 14.99 -10.71
C THR A 117 -1.43 15.10 -12.07
N ASP A 118 -2.17 15.58 -13.07
CA ASP A 118 -1.58 16.03 -14.34
C ASP A 118 -0.82 17.36 -14.15
N PRO A 119 -0.05 17.83 -15.16
CA PRO A 119 0.64 19.12 -15.07
C PRO A 119 -0.29 20.34 -14.89
N GLN A 120 -1.61 20.16 -15.06
CA GLN A 120 -2.63 21.19 -14.82
C GLN A 120 -3.26 21.05 -13.41
N GLY A 121 -2.76 20.14 -12.57
CA GLY A 121 -3.25 19.89 -11.22
C GLY A 121 -4.53 19.04 -11.16
N ARG A 122 -4.99 18.46 -12.27
CA ARG A 122 -6.20 17.62 -12.28
C ARG A 122 -5.86 16.18 -11.92
N TRP A 123 -6.63 15.62 -10.99
CA TRP A 123 -6.52 14.22 -10.61
C TRP A 123 -6.87 13.29 -11.78
N ARG A 124 -6.02 12.30 -12.02
CA ARG A 124 -6.23 11.21 -12.97
C ARG A 124 -5.70 9.88 -12.39
N PRO A 125 -6.25 8.73 -12.80
CA PRO A 125 -5.72 7.44 -12.35
C PRO A 125 -4.35 7.20 -13.01
N ARG A 126 -3.41 6.58 -12.28
CA ARG A 126 -2.04 6.33 -12.81
C ARG A 126 -2.02 5.33 -13.98
N THR A 127 -2.93 4.36 -13.95
CA THR A 127 -3.27 3.49 -15.08
C THR A 127 -4.80 3.37 -15.18
N PRO A 128 -5.37 2.95 -16.34
CA PRO A 128 -6.81 2.78 -16.49
C PRO A 128 -7.42 1.88 -15.40
N ILE A 129 -8.70 2.06 -15.10
CA ILE A 129 -9.43 1.18 -14.18
C ILE A 129 -10.11 0.09 -15.02
N GLU A 130 -9.87 -1.17 -14.68
CA GLU A 130 -10.54 -2.32 -15.27
C GLU A 130 -12.04 -2.19 -15.02
N ASP A 131 -12.88 -2.25 -16.07
CA ASP A 131 -14.35 -2.14 -15.98
C ASP A 131 -14.81 -1.11 -14.93
N GLU A 132 -14.50 0.16 -15.18
CA GLU A 132 -14.76 1.27 -14.24
C GLU A 132 -16.25 1.38 -13.87
N ALA A 133 -17.16 1.01 -14.77
CA ALA A 133 -18.60 1.01 -14.52
C ALA A 133 -19.01 0.07 -13.37
N ARG A 134 -18.20 -0.96 -13.08
CA ARG A 134 -18.44 -1.95 -12.01
C ARG A 134 -17.41 -1.86 -10.88
N VAL A 135 -16.62 -0.79 -10.82
CA VAL A 135 -15.56 -0.63 -9.80
C VAL A 135 -16.12 -0.62 -8.40
N ASP A 136 -17.29 -0.02 -8.19
CA ASP A 136 -17.89 0.10 -6.86
C ASP A 136 -18.35 -1.24 -6.29
N GLU A 137 -18.68 -2.23 -7.13
CA GLU A 137 -18.97 -3.60 -6.67
C GLU A 137 -17.72 -4.24 -6.05
N ARG A 138 -16.56 -4.08 -6.70
CA ARG A 138 -15.27 -4.59 -6.20
C ARG A 138 -14.84 -3.83 -4.95
N ARG A 139 -15.00 -2.51 -4.93
CA ARG A 139 -14.67 -1.65 -3.79
C ARG A 139 -15.50 -2.03 -2.56
N ALA A 140 -16.81 -2.21 -2.71
CA ALA A 140 -17.68 -2.66 -1.63
C ALA A 140 -17.25 -4.02 -1.07
N GLY A 141 -16.89 -4.98 -1.94
CA GLY A 141 -16.37 -6.29 -1.53
C GLY A 141 -15.04 -6.24 -0.75
N ALA A 142 -14.25 -5.19 -0.94
CA ALA A 142 -13.01 -4.94 -0.20
C ALA A 142 -13.18 -4.02 1.02
N GLY A 143 -14.39 -3.55 1.32
CA GLY A 143 -14.65 -2.57 2.39
C GLY A 143 -14.28 -1.13 2.03
N LEU A 144 -14.01 -0.83 0.77
CA LEU A 144 -13.72 0.52 0.29
C LEU A 144 -15.02 1.27 -0.02
N LYS A 145 -15.05 2.57 0.33
CA LYS A 145 -16.09 3.52 -0.10
C LYS A 145 -16.18 3.62 -1.63
N PRO A 146 -17.32 4.07 -2.20
CA PRO A 146 -17.46 4.29 -3.64
C PRO A 146 -16.33 5.16 -4.23
N LEU A 147 -15.95 4.90 -5.48
CA LEU A 147 -14.84 5.57 -6.15
C LEU A 147 -15.04 7.09 -6.17
N ARG A 148 -16.28 7.53 -6.42
CA ARG A 148 -16.63 8.95 -6.41
C ARG A 148 -16.33 9.61 -5.06
N GLU A 149 -16.76 9.00 -3.95
CA GLU A 149 -16.51 9.53 -2.61
C GLU A 149 -15.02 9.53 -2.26
N TYR A 150 -14.29 8.50 -2.69
CA TYR A 150 -12.83 8.48 -2.58
C TYR A 150 -12.15 9.64 -3.29
N LEU A 151 -12.62 9.98 -4.50
CA LEU A 151 -12.07 11.08 -5.27
C LEU A 151 -12.35 12.45 -4.67
N GLU A 152 -13.53 12.64 -4.08
CA GLU A 152 -13.83 13.90 -3.38
C GLU A 152 -12.94 14.09 -2.14
N GLU A 153 -12.65 13.03 -1.39
CA GLU A 153 -11.69 13.10 -0.28
C GLU A 153 -10.25 13.36 -0.75
N LEU A 154 -9.80 12.69 -1.82
CA LEU A 154 -8.47 12.95 -2.40
C LEU A 154 -8.30 14.41 -2.82
N LYS A 155 -9.32 15.00 -3.45
CA LYS A 155 -9.33 16.42 -3.85
C LYS A 155 -9.34 17.37 -2.67
N SER A 156 -9.90 16.96 -1.53
CA SER A 156 -10.00 17.79 -0.33
C SER A 156 -8.73 17.75 0.52
N ALA A 157 -7.87 16.75 0.29
CA ALA A 157 -6.63 16.52 1.03
C ALA A 157 -5.37 17.10 0.36
N GLY A 158 -5.46 17.50 -0.91
CA GLY A 158 -4.38 18.13 -1.69
C GLY A 158 -4.58 19.64 -1.83
#